data_AF-A0A6A4FUY3-F1
#
_entry.id   AF-A0A6A4FUY3-F1
#
_cell.length_a   1.000
_cell.length_b   1.000
_cell.length_c   1.000
_cell.angle_alpha   90.00
_cell.angle_beta   90.00
_cell.angle_gamma   90.00
#
_symmetry.space_group_name_H-M   'P 1'
#
loop_
_entity.id
_entity.type
_entity.pdbx_description
1 polymer ?
#
loop_
_entity_poly.entity_id
_entity_poly.type
_entity_poly.pdbx_seq_one_letter_code
_entity_poly.pdbx_strand_id
1 'polypeptide(L)'
;MDPDYVSDDSMSNSFELDGSDLSDAPSEETVILLTPPSSPEPGESDGYQVEAPASRRSTHSADRPAPVSGTTSVYFGGYSYARYHFTDEASHYRCSAYRRTKCKAKLYVSSMGAVETGNHMSNCVPDFRRAPVGPPPAILDRTDQMLLTTDAICVRDVTLTPLEVWCMVRDQFDGDDNDIVRGATKKQVLGRLYRTRAKLFGRDIFGRLERKPLCDVKSSPGLKFFQFHVTYYEDEVRHRLIGWLIGWAYPQLMDWMKQRKIFVDATYRCVPAPFYQLAIVMIYDSISELYLPVWYILTTGKTAQMYKRQFHNIYVALKQKLVPAHFVCDFEFAMIIAALGQFPEVTIVGCLFHFKQALCRKMLELKITDLEIDLAMREGCIDRPIIIRRMDITLRGIRHVRTMIKRDCRTRGVHYSKANWKKILEVFQGDLDPPI
;
A
#
# COMPACT_ATOMS: atom_id res chain seq x y z
N MET A 1 -23.18 56.53 -12.00
CA MET A 1 -24.43 55.79 -11.80
C MET A 1 -24.04 54.46 -11.21
N ASP A 2 -24.33 54.32 -9.93
CA ASP A 2 -24.87 53.15 -9.24
C ASP A 2 -24.04 51.84 -9.15
N PRO A 3 -24.33 50.97 -8.15
CA PRO A 3 -23.32 50.10 -7.55
C PRO A 3 -23.79 48.62 -7.41
N ASP A 4 -23.20 47.90 -6.44
CA ASP A 4 -23.75 46.75 -5.71
C ASP A 4 -24.37 45.56 -6.49
N TYR A 5 -23.59 44.50 -6.64
CA TYR A 5 -24.05 43.17 -6.21
C TYR A 5 -22.89 42.27 -5.72
N VAL A 6 -23.23 41.18 -5.02
CA VAL A 6 -22.34 40.38 -4.15
C VAL A 6 -22.52 38.87 -4.46
N SER A 7 -21.66 38.01 -3.88
CA SER A 7 -21.82 36.55 -3.69
C SER A 7 -21.24 35.64 -4.80
N ASP A 8 -20.50 34.56 -4.53
CA ASP A 8 -19.62 34.24 -3.39
C ASP A 8 -18.66 33.07 -3.76
N ASP A 9 -17.71 32.80 -2.86
CA ASP A 9 -17.05 31.53 -2.55
C ASP A 9 -15.92 30.92 -3.44
N SER A 10 -15.04 30.25 -2.69
CA SER A 10 -13.80 29.51 -2.94
C SER A 10 -13.70 28.64 -4.21
N MET A 11 -12.57 28.62 -4.92
CA MET A 11 -11.21 28.15 -4.54
C MET A 11 -11.09 26.65 -4.23
N SER A 12 -10.58 25.89 -5.21
CA SER A 12 -9.91 24.61 -5.01
C SER A 12 -8.57 24.63 -5.76
N ASN A 13 -7.54 24.01 -5.18
CA ASN A 13 -6.23 23.86 -5.81
C ASN A 13 -5.60 22.54 -5.35
N SER A 14 -4.70 21.96 -6.15
CA SER A 14 -4.28 20.56 -6.02
C SER A 14 -2.77 20.39 -5.94
N PHE A 15 -2.26 19.45 -5.13
CA PHE A 15 -0.94 18.84 -5.34
C PHE A 15 -0.81 17.44 -4.71
N GLU A 16 -0.12 16.54 -5.43
CA GLU A 16 0.33 15.23 -4.97
C GLU A 16 1.85 15.24 -4.70
N LEU A 17 2.36 14.32 -3.89
CA LEU A 17 3.81 14.00 -3.83
C LEU A 17 4.07 12.55 -3.37
N ASP A 18 5.26 12.05 -3.71
CA ASP A 18 5.71 10.66 -3.59
C ASP A 18 6.42 10.36 -2.24
N GLY A 19 6.59 9.08 -1.90
CA GLY A 19 7.05 8.64 -0.58
C GLY A 19 8.43 7.98 -0.54
N SER A 20 9.40 8.64 0.08
CA SER A 20 10.62 8.02 0.63
C SER A 20 11.16 8.83 1.82
N ASP A 21 12.05 8.19 2.59
CA ASP A 21 12.73 8.66 3.81
C ASP A 21 11.87 9.00 5.05
N LEU A 22 12.16 8.30 6.16
CA LEU A 22 11.65 8.56 7.51
C LEU A 22 12.75 8.27 8.55
N SER A 23 13.59 9.27 8.79
CA SER A 23 14.41 9.41 9.99
C SER A 23 14.46 10.90 10.36
N ASP A 24 14.24 11.19 11.65
CA ASP A 24 14.31 12.51 12.28
C ASP A 24 13.39 13.62 11.72
N ALA A 25 12.27 13.84 12.40
CA ALA A 25 11.53 15.10 12.34
C ALA A 25 12.01 16.03 13.48
N PRO A 26 12.05 17.35 13.24
CA PRO A 26 11.09 18.16 13.97
C PRO A 26 10.38 19.27 13.15
N SER A 27 9.20 19.63 13.65
CA SER A 27 8.46 20.89 13.48
C SER A 27 7.79 21.27 12.14
N GLU A 28 6.57 21.81 12.32
CA GLU A 28 5.70 22.61 11.43
C GLU A 28 4.84 21.88 10.38
N GLU A 29 3.66 22.48 10.12
CA GLU A 29 2.50 21.88 9.43
C GLU A 29 2.10 22.68 8.17
N THR A 30 1.20 22.09 7.35
CA THR A 30 0.13 22.71 6.49
C THR A 30 0.19 22.16 5.04
N VAL A 31 -0.74 21.35 4.45
CA VAL A 31 -2.24 21.26 4.37
C VAL A 31 -2.83 21.95 3.12
N ILE A 32 -3.72 21.38 2.27
CA ILE A 32 -3.87 20.09 1.52
C ILE A 32 -4.66 20.49 0.22
N LEU A 33 -4.75 19.68 -0.86
CA LEU A 33 -6.02 19.25 -1.54
C LEU A 33 -5.87 18.56 -2.93
N LEU A 34 -6.99 18.11 -3.51
CA LEU A 34 -7.11 17.13 -4.62
C LEU A 34 -8.16 17.50 -5.72
N THR A 35 -8.00 16.83 -6.87
CA THR A 35 -8.82 16.66 -8.13
C THR A 35 -10.34 16.40 -7.97
N PRO A 36 -11.20 16.28 -9.04
CA PRO A 36 -11.03 16.28 -10.53
C PRO A 36 -12.03 17.30 -11.20
N PRO A 37 -12.81 17.12 -12.33
CA PRO A 37 -12.81 16.20 -13.50
C PRO A 37 -13.17 16.79 -14.92
N SER A 38 -13.09 15.93 -15.96
CA SER A 38 -13.92 15.88 -17.21
C SER A 38 -13.66 16.82 -18.43
N SER A 39 -14.11 16.36 -19.61
CA SER A 39 -13.82 16.84 -20.99
C SER A 39 -15.10 17.20 -21.79
N PRO A 40 -15.02 17.86 -22.99
CA PRO A 40 -15.04 17.10 -24.27
C PRO A 40 -14.38 17.78 -25.53
N GLU A 41 -14.52 17.08 -26.68
CA GLU A 41 -14.23 17.38 -28.12
C GLU A 41 -14.64 18.79 -28.64
N PRO A 42 -13.99 19.36 -29.70
CA PRO A 42 -14.23 19.03 -31.13
C PRO A 42 -12.95 19.03 -32.02
N GLY A 43 -12.92 18.78 -33.35
CA GLY A 43 -13.93 18.33 -34.34
C GLY A 43 -13.64 18.86 -35.77
N GLU A 44 -13.96 18.08 -36.82
CA GLU A 44 -14.04 18.47 -38.27
C GLU A 44 -12.76 19.02 -38.99
N SER A 45 -12.62 19.03 -40.34
CA SER A 45 -13.24 18.29 -41.47
C SER A 45 -12.31 18.27 -42.72
N ASP A 46 -12.68 17.47 -43.75
CA ASP A 46 -12.46 17.60 -45.22
C ASP A 46 -11.07 17.93 -45.86
N GLY A 47 -10.94 17.73 -47.19
CA GLY A 47 -9.71 18.17 -47.90
C GLY A 47 -9.32 17.68 -49.31
N TYR A 48 -10.20 17.04 -50.10
CA TYR A 48 -10.04 16.86 -51.58
C TYR A 48 -8.88 16.01 -52.17
N GLN A 49 -9.01 15.75 -53.48
CA GLN A 49 -8.07 15.04 -54.38
C GLN A 49 -7.14 16.06 -55.09
N VAL A 50 -6.18 15.73 -55.98
CA VAL A 50 -6.37 15.28 -57.38
C VAL A 50 -5.00 14.88 -58.01
N GLU A 51 -5.04 14.00 -59.03
CA GLU A 51 -4.02 13.71 -60.06
C GLU A 51 -2.65 13.04 -59.77
N ALA A 52 -2.10 12.48 -60.87
CA ALA A 52 -0.80 11.84 -61.02
C ALA A 52 -0.38 11.93 -62.50
N PRO A 53 0.93 11.77 -62.82
CA PRO A 53 1.25 10.91 -63.96
C PRO A 53 2.53 10.05 -63.80
N ALA A 54 2.85 9.31 -64.88
CA ALA A 54 4.15 8.72 -65.24
C ALA A 54 4.62 7.41 -64.55
N SER A 55 4.18 6.31 -65.17
CA SER A 55 4.72 4.93 -65.16
C SER A 55 6.25 4.77 -65.18
N ARG A 56 6.77 3.71 -64.51
CA ARG A 56 7.60 2.66 -65.16
C ARG A 56 7.79 1.39 -64.31
N ARG A 57 7.86 0.25 -65.01
CA ARG A 57 8.23 -1.13 -64.60
C ARG A 57 7.57 -1.70 -63.32
N SER A 58 6.67 -2.67 -63.53
CA SER A 58 6.35 -3.71 -62.56
C SER A 58 7.37 -4.85 -62.60
N THR A 59 7.51 -5.57 -61.49
CA THR A 59 8.17 -6.88 -61.42
C THR A 59 7.17 -7.92 -60.93
N HIS A 60 7.11 -9.07 -61.59
CA HIS A 60 6.37 -10.23 -61.13
C HIS A 60 7.31 -11.12 -60.31
N SER A 61 6.97 -11.41 -59.06
CA SER A 61 7.55 -12.52 -58.29
C SER A 61 6.48 -13.55 -57.98
N ALA A 62 6.89 -14.82 -57.85
CA ALA A 62 6.04 -15.91 -57.38
C ALA A 62 5.90 -15.93 -55.85
N ASP A 63 6.65 -15.08 -55.12
CA ASP A 63 6.58 -14.99 -53.66
C ASP A 63 5.20 -14.56 -53.14
N ARG A 64 4.79 -15.14 -52.01
CA ARG A 64 3.59 -14.72 -51.29
C ARG A 64 3.96 -13.74 -50.16
N PRO A 65 3.30 -12.57 -50.03
CA PRO A 65 3.56 -11.63 -48.94
C PRO A 65 3.30 -12.24 -47.56
N ALA A 66 4.22 -11.99 -46.61
CA ALA A 66 4.09 -12.48 -45.24
C ALA A 66 3.19 -11.56 -44.40
N PRO A 67 2.16 -12.06 -43.68
CA PRO A 67 1.28 -11.23 -42.86
C PRO A 67 1.98 -10.72 -41.59
N VAL A 68 1.67 -9.49 -41.19
CA VAL A 68 2.16 -8.88 -39.95
C VAL A 68 1.13 -9.10 -38.84
N SER A 69 1.42 -10.03 -37.92
CA SER A 69 0.58 -10.42 -36.79
C SER A 69 -0.08 -9.23 -36.08
N GLY A 70 -1.41 -9.28 -35.94
CA GLY A 70 -2.20 -8.24 -35.29
C GLY A 70 -2.51 -7.01 -36.15
N THR A 71 -2.16 -7.00 -37.46
CA THR A 71 -2.41 -5.85 -38.34
C THR A 71 -2.92 -6.25 -39.73
N THR A 72 -3.45 -5.28 -40.48
CA THR A 72 -3.80 -5.42 -41.91
C THR A 72 -2.61 -5.18 -42.87
N SER A 73 -1.39 -5.36 -42.39
CA SER A 73 -0.15 -5.11 -43.15
C SER A 73 0.56 -6.40 -43.54
N VAL A 74 1.37 -6.33 -44.60
CA VAL A 74 2.20 -7.44 -45.11
C VAL A 74 3.65 -6.99 -45.31
N TYR A 75 4.58 -7.95 -45.27
CA TYR A 75 5.95 -7.77 -45.75
C TYR A 75 6.14 -8.43 -47.12
N PHE A 76 6.82 -7.72 -48.02
CA PHE A 76 7.19 -8.19 -49.36
C PHE A 76 8.44 -7.44 -49.83
N GLY A 77 9.37 -8.10 -50.54
CA GLY A 77 10.58 -7.44 -51.08
C GLY A 77 11.50 -6.76 -50.05
N GLY A 78 11.37 -7.07 -48.76
CA GLY A 78 12.05 -6.37 -47.65
C GLY A 78 11.33 -5.14 -47.10
N TYR A 79 10.16 -4.77 -47.65
CA TYR A 79 9.38 -3.60 -47.27
C TYR A 79 8.04 -3.97 -46.63
N SER A 80 7.52 -3.08 -45.78
CA SER A 80 6.18 -3.21 -45.18
C SER A 80 5.15 -2.43 -45.97
N TYR A 81 3.98 -3.04 -46.19
CA TYR A 81 2.84 -2.43 -46.88
C TYR A 81 1.57 -2.54 -46.05
N ALA A 82 0.81 -1.44 -45.96
CA ALA A 82 -0.49 -1.37 -45.31
C ALA A 82 -1.61 -1.43 -46.35
N ARG A 83 -2.63 -2.28 -46.13
CA ARG A 83 -3.79 -2.41 -47.03
C ARG A 83 -4.59 -1.11 -47.03
N TYR A 84 -5.01 -0.65 -48.21
CA TYR A 84 -5.85 0.56 -48.34
C TYR A 84 -7.11 0.35 -49.19
N HIS A 85 -7.17 -0.74 -49.97
CA HIS A 85 -8.34 -1.13 -50.76
C HIS A 85 -8.33 -2.66 -50.93
N PHE A 86 -9.49 -3.27 -51.07
CA PHE A 86 -9.62 -4.69 -51.43
C PHE A 86 -10.91 -4.93 -52.21
N THR A 87 -10.89 -5.96 -53.03
CA THR A 87 -12.04 -6.61 -53.68
C THR A 87 -11.96 -8.11 -53.37
N ASP A 88 -12.97 -8.88 -53.76
CA ASP A 88 -12.96 -10.34 -53.59
C ASP A 88 -11.87 -11.03 -54.43
N GLU A 89 -11.38 -10.35 -55.48
CA GLU A 89 -10.34 -10.84 -56.40
C GLU A 89 -8.92 -10.45 -55.99
N ALA A 90 -8.75 -9.30 -55.30
CA ALA A 90 -7.43 -8.76 -54.99
C ALA A 90 -7.39 -7.78 -53.79
N SER A 91 -6.25 -7.73 -53.09
CA SER A 91 -5.94 -6.72 -52.08
C SER A 91 -4.86 -5.75 -52.56
N HIS A 92 -5.10 -4.44 -52.37
CA HIS A 92 -4.17 -3.37 -52.72
C HIS A 92 -3.57 -2.75 -51.45
N TYR A 93 -2.23 -2.66 -51.45
CA TYR A 93 -1.46 -2.13 -50.35
C TYR A 93 -0.55 -0.99 -50.84
N ARG A 94 -0.21 -0.08 -49.92
CA ARG A 94 0.75 1.02 -50.14
C ARG A 94 1.88 0.89 -49.14
N CYS A 95 3.10 1.32 -49.49
CA CYS A 95 4.24 1.32 -48.59
C CYS A 95 3.85 1.96 -47.24
N SER A 96 4.07 1.25 -46.13
CA SER A 96 3.68 1.71 -44.78
C SER A 96 4.35 3.03 -44.39
N ALA A 97 5.49 3.34 -45.01
CA ALA A 97 6.20 4.61 -44.84
C ALA A 97 5.60 5.80 -45.61
N TYR A 98 4.55 5.62 -46.44
CA TYR A 98 3.95 6.67 -47.29
C TYR A 98 3.68 7.98 -46.55
N ARG A 99 3.08 7.93 -45.35
CA ARG A 99 2.78 9.15 -44.57
C ARG A 99 4.04 9.93 -44.16
N ARG A 100 5.14 9.23 -43.86
CA ARG A 100 6.43 9.81 -43.41
C ARG A 100 7.35 10.23 -44.56
N THR A 101 7.34 9.50 -45.67
CA THR A 101 8.33 9.63 -46.76
C THR A 101 7.73 10.09 -48.08
N LYS A 102 6.40 10.13 -48.22
CA LYS A 102 5.67 10.30 -49.48
C LYS A 102 5.98 9.23 -50.55
N CYS A 103 6.59 8.10 -50.15
CA CYS A 103 6.92 6.99 -51.05
C CYS A 103 5.70 6.44 -51.80
N LYS A 104 5.79 6.42 -53.14
CA LYS A 104 4.68 6.06 -54.03
C LYS A 104 4.56 4.56 -54.33
N ALA A 105 5.42 3.72 -53.75
CA ALA A 105 5.42 2.26 -53.99
C ALA A 105 4.11 1.60 -53.49
N LYS A 106 3.54 0.75 -54.34
CA LYS A 106 2.30 0.00 -54.10
C LYS A 106 2.50 -1.47 -54.42
N LEU A 107 1.80 -2.32 -53.67
CA LEU A 107 1.77 -3.77 -53.85
C LEU A 107 0.34 -4.21 -54.16
N TYR A 108 0.17 -4.94 -55.26
CA TYR A 108 -1.07 -5.60 -55.65
C TYR A 108 -0.93 -7.09 -55.41
N VAL A 109 -1.93 -7.73 -54.80
CA VAL A 109 -1.92 -9.14 -54.43
C VAL A 109 -3.23 -9.78 -54.86
N SER A 110 -3.16 -10.80 -55.73
CA SER A 110 -4.30 -11.58 -56.20
C SER A 110 -4.00 -13.08 -56.14
N SER A 111 -4.93 -13.93 -56.57
CA SER A 111 -4.74 -15.39 -56.70
C SER A 111 -3.56 -15.77 -57.59
N MET A 112 -3.16 -14.91 -58.53
CA MET A 112 -2.04 -15.13 -59.48
C MET A 112 -0.67 -14.73 -58.92
N GLY A 113 -0.59 -14.13 -57.73
CA GLY A 113 0.66 -13.73 -57.09
C GLY A 113 0.68 -12.27 -56.62
N ALA A 114 1.88 -11.74 -56.38
CA ALA A 114 2.11 -10.39 -55.91
C ALA A 114 2.94 -9.57 -56.92
N VAL A 115 2.50 -8.33 -57.17
CA VAL A 115 3.13 -7.41 -58.13
C VAL A 115 3.41 -6.08 -57.45
N GLU A 116 4.69 -5.72 -57.40
CA GLU A 116 5.15 -4.43 -56.89
C GLU A 116 5.18 -3.38 -58.02
N THR A 117 4.80 -2.14 -57.69
CA THR A 117 4.71 -1.02 -58.64
C THR A 117 5.24 0.27 -58.03
N GLY A 118 6.20 0.90 -58.73
CA GLY A 118 6.89 2.11 -58.29
C GLY A 118 8.00 1.84 -57.27
N ASN A 119 9.04 2.68 -57.29
CA ASN A 119 10.24 2.48 -56.49
C ASN A 119 10.06 2.97 -55.03
N HIS A 120 10.70 2.28 -54.08
CA HIS A 120 10.88 2.81 -52.72
C HIS A 120 11.88 3.96 -52.69
N MET A 121 11.72 4.82 -51.69
CA MET A 121 12.69 5.86 -51.35
C MET A 121 13.67 5.31 -50.31
N SER A 122 14.93 5.74 -50.34
CA SER A 122 16.02 5.20 -49.49
C SER A 122 15.77 5.26 -47.98
N ASN A 123 14.84 6.12 -47.53
CA ASN A 123 14.43 6.31 -46.15
C ASN A 123 13.13 5.56 -45.76
N CYS A 124 12.58 4.69 -46.61
CA CYS A 124 11.34 3.95 -46.33
C CYS A 124 11.47 2.97 -45.17
N VAL A 125 12.59 2.27 -45.10
CA VAL A 125 12.99 1.46 -43.94
C VAL A 125 13.75 2.38 -42.98
N PRO A 126 13.28 2.61 -41.73
CA PRO A 126 14.07 3.28 -40.70
C PRO A 126 15.37 2.50 -40.43
N ASP A 127 16.45 3.16 -40.07
CA ASP A 127 17.78 2.53 -39.96
C ASP A 127 17.77 1.32 -39.00
N PHE A 128 17.03 1.40 -37.89
CA PHE A 128 16.81 0.32 -36.91
C PHE A 128 15.94 -0.86 -37.41
N ARG A 129 15.41 -0.81 -38.65
CA ARG A 129 14.71 -1.91 -39.32
C ARG A 129 15.45 -2.42 -40.57
N ARG A 130 16.65 -1.91 -40.89
CA ARG A 130 17.50 -2.62 -41.84
C ARG A 130 17.89 -3.95 -41.19
N ALA A 131 17.60 -5.06 -41.86
CA ALA A 131 18.10 -6.35 -41.42
C ALA A 131 19.65 -6.28 -41.39
N PRO A 132 20.31 -6.61 -40.26
CA PRO A 132 21.76 -6.71 -40.24
C PRO A 132 22.22 -7.72 -41.30
N VAL A 133 23.22 -7.36 -42.11
CA VAL A 133 23.83 -8.29 -43.06
C VAL A 133 24.82 -9.17 -42.29
N GLY A 134 24.28 -10.16 -41.62
CA GLY A 134 24.98 -11.11 -40.76
C GLY A 134 24.01 -12.14 -40.17
N PRO A 135 24.50 -13.20 -39.53
CA PRO A 135 23.64 -14.11 -38.77
C PRO A 135 22.93 -13.35 -37.63
N PRO A 136 21.71 -13.75 -37.25
CA PRO A 136 21.06 -13.18 -36.07
C PRO A 136 21.96 -13.33 -34.84
N PRO A 137 22.06 -12.32 -33.95
CA PRO A 137 22.74 -12.51 -32.67
C PRO A 137 22.04 -13.65 -31.91
N ALA A 138 22.84 -14.54 -31.32
CA ALA A 138 22.35 -15.75 -30.68
C ALA A 138 21.63 -15.41 -29.36
N ILE A 139 20.34 -15.06 -29.45
CA ILE A 139 19.52 -14.74 -28.27
C ILE A 139 19.41 -15.99 -27.39
N LEU A 140 20.10 -15.97 -26.27
CA LEU A 140 20.18 -17.11 -25.36
C LEU A 140 18.99 -17.06 -24.40
N ASP A 141 17.96 -17.85 -24.68
CA ASP A 141 16.76 -17.91 -23.84
C ASP A 141 17.02 -18.74 -22.58
N ARG A 142 17.03 -18.04 -21.44
CA ARG A 142 17.25 -18.58 -20.09
C ARG A 142 15.95 -18.71 -19.30
N THR A 143 14.79 -18.43 -19.91
CA THR A 143 13.48 -18.34 -19.23
C THR A 143 13.19 -19.57 -18.37
N ASP A 144 13.23 -20.78 -18.94
CA ASP A 144 12.93 -22.00 -18.18
C ASP A 144 13.97 -22.30 -17.10
N GLN A 145 15.23 -21.92 -17.31
CA GLN A 145 16.30 -22.12 -16.34
C GLN A 145 16.12 -21.19 -15.13
N MET A 146 15.73 -19.94 -15.34
CA MET A 146 15.31 -19.02 -14.25
C MET A 146 14.09 -19.54 -13.49
N LEU A 147 13.11 -20.15 -14.18
CA LEU A 147 11.93 -20.74 -13.54
C LEU A 147 12.26 -22.02 -12.74
N LEU A 148 13.19 -22.85 -13.21
CA LEU A 148 13.69 -24.01 -12.46
C LEU A 148 14.51 -23.59 -11.24
N THR A 149 15.36 -22.56 -11.37
CA THR A 149 16.07 -21.94 -10.24
C THR A 149 15.08 -21.37 -9.21
N THR A 150 13.99 -20.74 -9.66
CA THR A 150 12.92 -20.26 -8.77
C THR A 150 12.32 -21.39 -7.92
N ASP A 151 12.08 -22.56 -8.51
CA ASP A 151 11.58 -23.74 -7.77
C ASP A 151 12.63 -24.29 -6.81
N ALA A 152 13.89 -24.39 -7.23
CA ALA A 152 14.99 -24.87 -6.39
C ALA A 152 15.20 -23.98 -5.16
N ILE A 153 15.16 -22.65 -5.34
CA ILE A 153 15.18 -21.69 -4.23
C ILE A 153 13.95 -21.90 -3.32
N CYS A 154 12.75 -22.06 -3.90
CA CYS A 154 11.51 -22.26 -3.13
C CYS A 154 11.48 -23.57 -2.31
N VAL A 155 12.13 -24.63 -2.78
CA VAL A 155 12.29 -25.90 -2.04
C VAL A 155 13.36 -25.77 -0.94
N ARG A 156 14.46 -25.06 -1.22
CA ARG A 156 15.56 -24.85 -0.27
C ARG A 156 15.19 -23.90 0.87
N ASP A 157 14.52 -22.80 0.57
CA ASP A 157 14.11 -21.79 1.56
C ASP A 157 12.78 -21.10 1.18
N VAL A 158 11.76 -21.37 1.99
CA VAL A 158 10.43 -20.74 1.88
C VAL A 158 10.33 -19.40 2.63
N THR A 159 11.28 -19.08 3.51
CA THR A 159 11.27 -17.86 4.35
C THR A 159 11.62 -16.60 3.56
N LEU A 160 12.36 -16.73 2.46
CA LEU A 160 12.73 -15.63 1.57
C LEU A 160 11.48 -14.88 1.07
N THR A 161 11.54 -13.56 1.07
CA THR A 161 10.51 -12.71 0.46
C THR A 161 10.46 -12.91 -1.06
N PRO A 162 9.33 -12.58 -1.71
CA PRO A 162 9.24 -12.64 -3.17
C PRO A 162 10.28 -11.73 -3.86
N LEU A 163 10.71 -10.64 -3.21
CA LEU A 163 11.73 -9.74 -3.74
C LEU A 163 13.15 -10.33 -3.64
N GLU A 164 13.53 -10.89 -2.48
CA GLU A 164 14.81 -11.61 -2.32
C GLU A 164 14.95 -12.70 -3.40
N VAL A 165 13.91 -13.53 -3.61
CA VAL A 165 13.93 -14.57 -4.65
C VAL A 165 14.04 -13.98 -6.06
N TRP A 166 13.35 -12.87 -6.36
CA TRP A 166 13.50 -12.22 -7.67
C TRP A 166 14.92 -11.71 -7.91
N CYS A 167 15.54 -11.03 -6.93
CA CYS A 167 16.91 -10.56 -7.06
C CYS A 167 17.86 -11.75 -7.25
N MET A 168 17.81 -12.78 -6.40
CA MET A 168 18.63 -13.98 -6.57
C MET A 168 18.49 -14.66 -7.95
N VAL A 169 17.29 -14.67 -8.54
CA VAL A 169 17.04 -15.26 -9.87
C VAL A 169 17.46 -14.33 -11.01
N ARG A 170 17.46 -13.01 -10.82
CA ARG A 170 18.05 -12.04 -11.76
C ARG A 170 19.58 -12.11 -11.69
N ASP A 171 20.14 -11.92 -10.51
CA ASP A 171 21.58 -11.74 -10.26
C ASP A 171 22.41 -13.00 -10.63
N GLN A 172 21.78 -14.18 -10.68
CA GLN A 172 22.37 -15.43 -11.18
C GLN A 172 22.37 -15.54 -12.72
N PHE A 173 21.59 -14.71 -13.43
CA PHE A 173 21.34 -14.78 -14.88
C PHE A 173 21.55 -13.46 -15.64
N ASP A 174 21.91 -12.36 -14.96
CA ASP A 174 22.60 -11.23 -15.59
C ASP A 174 23.94 -11.77 -16.14
N GLY A 175 24.19 -11.53 -17.43
CA GLY A 175 25.39 -12.00 -18.13
C GLY A 175 26.50 -10.96 -18.17
N ASP A 176 27.67 -11.35 -18.68
CA ASP A 176 28.67 -10.39 -19.17
C ASP A 176 28.08 -9.56 -20.34
N ASP A 177 28.56 -8.32 -20.52
CA ASP A 177 28.10 -7.34 -21.51
C ASP A 177 28.07 -7.80 -22.99
N ASN A 178 28.58 -9.00 -23.29
CA ASN A 178 28.69 -9.57 -24.63
C ASN A 178 27.49 -10.42 -25.07
N ASP A 179 26.67 -10.93 -24.14
CA ASP A 179 25.59 -11.90 -24.44
C ASP A 179 24.18 -11.27 -24.41
N ILE A 180 23.44 -11.38 -25.53
CA ILE A 180 22.03 -10.94 -25.59
C ILE A 180 21.13 -12.04 -24.99
N VAL A 181 21.03 -12.06 -23.66
CA VAL A 181 20.20 -13.00 -22.90
C VAL A 181 18.73 -12.61 -22.96
N ARG A 182 17.83 -13.60 -23.11
CA ARG A 182 16.39 -13.45 -22.85
C ARG A 182 16.04 -14.17 -21.55
N GLY A 183 15.65 -13.40 -20.53
CA GLY A 183 15.27 -13.92 -19.21
C GLY A 183 13.76 -13.98 -18.97
N ALA A 184 13.37 -14.75 -17.94
CA ALA A 184 12.01 -14.74 -17.40
C ALA A 184 11.70 -13.40 -16.73
N THR A 185 10.55 -12.80 -17.04
CA THR A 185 10.14 -11.54 -16.38
C THR A 185 9.85 -11.74 -14.90
N LYS A 186 9.98 -10.66 -14.11
CA LYS A 186 9.58 -10.62 -12.69
C LYS A 186 8.16 -11.19 -12.47
N LYS A 187 7.21 -10.91 -13.36
CA LYS A 187 5.84 -11.45 -13.29
C LYS A 187 5.80 -12.98 -13.46
N GLN A 188 6.63 -13.56 -14.34
CA GLN A 188 6.74 -15.02 -14.50
C GLN A 188 7.41 -15.69 -13.31
N VAL A 189 8.53 -15.14 -12.81
CA VAL A 189 9.26 -15.66 -11.64
C VAL A 189 8.40 -15.61 -10.38
N LEU A 190 7.81 -14.46 -10.04
CA LEU A 190 6.92 -14.34 -8.88
C LEU A 190 5.68 -15.24 -9.04
N GLY A 191 5.12 -15.33 -10.26
CA GLY A 191 4.01 -16.24 -10.55
C GLY A 191 4.37 -17.72 -10.37
N ARG A 192 5.60 -18.14 -10.69
CA ARG A 192 6.10 -19.49 -10.43
C ARG A 192 6.29 -19.72 -8.93
N LEU A 193 6.96 -18.80 -8.24
CA LEU A 193 7.18 -18.84 -6.79
C LEU A 193 5.87 -19.02 -6.01
N TYR A 194 4.84 -18.23 -6.29
CA TYR A 194 3.54 -18.36 -5.61
C TYR A 194 2.87 -19.72 -5.88
N ARG A 195 2.92 -20.24 -7.12
CA ARG A 195 2.38 -21.56 -7.46
C ARG A 195 3.15 -22.69 -6.77
N THR A 196 4.46 -22.61 -6.71
CA THR A 196 5.32 -23.63 -6.10
C THR A 196 5.18 -23.62 -4.58
N ARG A 197 5.13 -22.44 -3.93
CA ARG A 197 4.77 -22.32 -2.50
C ARG A 197 3.38 -22.89 -2.19
N ALA A 198 2.39 -22.60 -3.05
CA ALA A 198 1.04 -23.12 -2.89
C ALA A 198 0.93 -24.65 -3.09
N LYS A 199 1.79 -25.24 -3.93
CA LYS A 199 1.87 -26.70 -4.14
C LYS A 199 2.58 -27.41 -2.98
N LEU A 200 3.67 -26.85 -2.46
CA LEU A 200 4.49 -27.47 -1.41
C LEU A 200 3.86 -27.35 -0.01
N PHE A 201 3.30 -26.17 0.32
CA PHE A 201 2.88 -25.86 1.69
C PHE A 201 1.36 -25.68 1.83
N GLY A 202 0.60 -25.65 0.72
CA GLY A 202 -0.85 -25.44 0.68
C GLY A 202 -1.27 -24.04 0.21
N ARG A 203 -2.53 -23.88 -0.20
CA ARG A 203 -3.06 -22.59 -0.71
C ARG A 203 -3.36 -21.59 0.40
N ASP A 204 -4.02 -22.03 1.47
CA ASP A 204 -4.25 -21.22 2.67
C ASP A 204 -2.93 -20.63 3.18
N ILE A 205 -2.94 -19.38 3.61
CA ILE A 205 -1.77 -18.67 4.11
C ILE A 205 -1.57 -18.89 5.62
N PHE A 206 -2.63 -19.12 6.39
CA PHE A 206 -2.54 -19.18 7.86
C PHE A 206 -2.01 -20.54 8.33
N GLY A 207 -2.60 -21.64 7.83
CA GLY A 207 -2.08 -22.99 7.99
C GLY A 207 -0.73 -23.26 7.28
N ARG A 208 -0.16 -22.28 6.59
CA ARG A 208 1.25 -22.25 6.17
C ARG A 208 2.16 -21.64 7.23
N LEU A 209 1.76 -20.53 7.85
CA LEU A 209 2.51 -19.84 8.90
C LEU A 209 2.66 -20.70 10.17
N GLU A 210 1.75 -21.66 10.40
CA GLU A 210 1.86 -22.68 11.44
C GLU A 210 3.01 -23.71 11.23
N ARG A 211 3.51 -23.85 10.00
CA ARG A 211 4.44 -24.94 9.61
C ARG A 211 5.90 -24.49 9.66
N LYS A 212 6.81 -25.40 10.01
CA LYS A 212 8.25 -25.12 9.92
C LYS A 212 8.66 -24.92 8.44
N PRO A 213 9.59 -24.01 8.14
CA PRO A 213 10.28 -23.09 9.05
C PRO A 213 9.50 -21.80 9.39
N LEU A 214 8.35 -21.52 8.76
CA LEU A 214 7.62 -20.25 8.86
C LEU A 214 7.08 -19.89 10.26
N CYS A 215 6.87 -20.89 11.13
CA CYS A 215 6.49 -20.66 12.53
C CYS A 215 7.68 -20.40 13.48
N ASP A 216 8.92 -20.57 13.03
CA ASP A 216 10.14 -20.33 13.81
C ASP A 216 10.70 -18.92 13.52
N VAL A 217 11.47 -18.34 14.45
CA VAL A 217 12.19 -17.07 14.27
C VAL A 217 13.21 -17.19 13.12
N LYS A 218 13.33 -16.17 12.24
CA LYS A 218 14.30 -16.17 11.12
C LYS A 218 15.71 -16.43 11.66
N SER A 219 16.42 -17.38 11.05
CA SER A 219 17.75 -17.86 11.47
C SER A 219 17.84 -18.50 12.87
N SER A 220 16.72 -18.81 13.55
CA SER A 220 16.70 -19.48 14.87
C SER A 220 15.74 -20.69 14.89
N PRO A 221 16.10 -21.83 14.25
CA PRO A 221 15.22 -23.00 14.13
C PRO A 221 14.76 -23.54 15.50
N GLY A 222 13.48 -23.87 15.60
CA GLY A 222 12.84 -24.33 16.84
C GLY A 222 12.39 -23.24 17.81
N LEU A 223 12.90 -22.01 17.71
CA LEU A 223 12.43 -20.87 18.51
C LEU A 223 11.12 -20.35 17.91
N LYS A 224 9.97 -20.74 18.48
CA LYS A 224 8.64 -20.43 17.92
C LYS A 224 8.32 -18.94 17.97
N PHE A 225 8.15 -18.30 16.81
CA PHE A 225 7.62 -16.94 16.72
C PHE A 225 6.09 -16.93 16.63
N PHE A 226 5.52 -17.86 15.87
CA PHE A 226 4.08 -18.10 15.83
C PHE A 226 3.63 -18.79 17.13
N GLN A 227 2.56 -18.28 17.76
CA GLN A 227 2.07 -18.77 19.06
C GLN A 227 0.68 -19.40 18.96
N PHE A 228 -0.27 -18.76 18.26
CA PHE A 228 -1.62 -19.29 18.09
C PHE A 228 -2.31 -18.82 16.81
N HIS A 229 -3.20 -19.65 16.28
CA HIS A 229 -4.25 -19.31 15.33
C HIS A 229 -5.52 -19.99 15.85
N VAL A 230 -6.57 -19.21 16.07
CA VAL A 230 -7.83 -19.72 16.65
C VAL A 230 -9.02 -19.06 15.97
N THR A 231 -9.98 -19.88 15.55
CA THR A 231 -11.28 -19.46 15.04
C THR A 231 -12.35 -19.63 16.11
N TYR A 232 -13.34 -18.74 16.09
CA TYR A 232 -14.43 -18.69 17.08
C TYR A 232 -15.74 -18.32 16.41
N TYR A 233 -16.86 -18.74 17.00
CA TYR A 233 -18.19 -18.24 16.63
C TYR A 233 -18.59 -17.10 17.57
N GLU A 234 -19.16 -16.06 16.99
CA GLU A 234 -19.75 -14.92 17.70
C GLU A 234 -21.26 -14.91 17.36
N ASP A 235 -22.08 -15.40 18.28
CA ASP A 235 -23.54 -15.54 18.12
C ASP A 235 -24.25 -14.23 18.48
N GLU A 236 -24.00 -13.16 17.72
CA GLU A 236 -24.85 -11.97 17.76
C GLU A 236 -26.06 -12.09 16.81
N VAL A 237 -27.15 -11.42 17.20
CA VAL A 237 -28.50 -11.76 16.74
C VAL A 237 -28.67 -11.55 15.23
N ARG A 238 -28.89 -12.66 14.52
CA ARG A 238 -29.11 -12.84 13.05
C ARG A 238 -27.89 -13.00 12.14
N HIS A 239 -26.66 -12.82 12.61
CA HIS A 239 -25.46 -13.07 11.78
C HIS A 239 -24.40 -13.91 12.51
N ARG A 240 -24.25 -15.18 12.11
CA ARG A 240 -23.14 -16.03 12.55
C ARG A 240 -21.83 -15.52 11.95
N LEU A 241 -21.08 -14.76 12.74
CA LEU A 241 -19.73 -14.33 12.38
C LEU A 241 -18.71 -15.37 12.88
N ILE A 242 -17.79 -15.76 12.00
CA ILE A 242 -16.62 -16.54 12.38
C ILE A 242 -15.49 -15.55 12.63
N GLY A 243 -15.15 -15.33 13.89
CA GLY A 243 -14.03 -14.48 14.30
C GLY A 243 -12.71 -15.25 14.24
N TRP A 244 -11.63 -14.59 13.80
CA TRP A 244 -10.30 -15.17 13.69
C TRP A 244 -9.31 -14.35 14.53
N LEU A 245 -8.49 -15.05 15.34
CA LEU A 245 -7.33 -14.48 16.03
C LEU A 245 -6.06 -15.20 15.58
N ILE A 246 -5.01 -14.45 15.21
CA ILE A 246 -3.67 -15.02 14.98
C ILE A 246 -2.64 -14.19 15.75
N GLY A 247 -1.83 -14.87 16.56
CA GLY A 247 -0.85 -14.26 17.46
C GLY A 247 0.58 -14.74 17.21
N TRP A 248 1.49 -13.78 17.07
CA TRP A 248 2.94 -13.97 17.07
C TRP A 248 3.57 -13.26 18.26
N ALA A 249 4.65 -13.83 18.78
CA ALA A 249 5.44 -13.22 19.84
C ALA A 249 6.88 -13.73 19.84
N TYR A 250 7.81 -12.87 20.24
CA TYR A 250 9.22 -13.25 20.38
C TYR A 250 9.46 -13.93 21.75
N PRO A 251 9.86 -15.21 21.83
CA PRO A 251 9.82 -15.96 23.10
C PRO A 251 10.69 -15.40 24.23
N GLN A 252 11.81 -14.75 23.91
CA GLN A 252 12.67 -14.15 24.93
C GLN A 252 11.99 -12.93 25.59
N LEU A 253 11.23 -12.14 24.82
CA LEU A 253 10.45 -11.01 25.34
C LEU A 253 9.18 -11.48 26.07
N MET A 254 8.60 -12.61 25.68
CA MET A 254 7.50 -13.24 26.43
C MET A 254 7.92 -13.54 27.88
N ASP A 255 9.15 -14.02 28.10
CA ASP A 255 9.67 -14.25 29.45
C ASP A 255 9.89 -12.96 30.25
N TRP A 256 10.02 -11.79 29.60
CA TRP A 256 10.17 -10.48 30.25
C TRP A 256 8.81 -9.85 30.63
N MET A 257 7.71 -10.25 30.00
CA MET A 257 6.34 -9.81 30.37
C MET A 257 5.84 -10.26 31.76
N LYS A 258 6.70 -10.89 32.57
CA LYS A 258 6.49 -11.02 34.02
C LYS A 258 6.66 -9.68 34.76
N GLN A 259 7.15 -8.64 34.08
CA GLN A 259 7.17 -7.27 34.59
C GLN A 259 5.75 -6.71 34.80
N ARG A 260 5.62 -5.77 35.75
CA ARG A 260 4.32 -5.32 36.29
C ARG A 260 3.51 -4.39 35.38
N LYS A 261 4.04 -3.91 34.26
CA LYS A 261 3.38 -2.97 33.35
C LYS A 261 3.35 -3.52 31.93
N ILE A 262 2.16 -3.64 31.35
CA ILE A 262 1.97 -3.94 29.94
C ILE A 262 1.22 -2.80 29.25
N PHE A 263 1.56 -2.55 27.99
CA PHE A 263 0.99 -1.50 27.17
C PHE A 263 0.33 -2.16 25.96
N VAL A 264 -0.89 -1.75 25.60
CA VAL A 264 -1.65 -2.30 24.48
C VAL A 264 -2.09 -1.17 23.57
N ASP A 265 -1.82 -1.34 22.28
CA ASP A 265 -2.23 -0.45 21.19
C ASP A 265 -2.90 -1.25 20.06
N ALA A 266 -3.70 -0.59 19.23
CA ALA A 266 -4.42 -1.22 18.12
C ALA A 266 -4.33 -0.35 16.85
N THR A 267 -3.66 -0.87 15.83
CA THR A 267 -3.51 -0.19 14.53
C THR A 267 -4.39 -0.80 13.44
N TYR A 268 -4.95 0.09 12.62
CA TYR A 268 -5.87 -0.23 11.53
C TYR A 268 -5.22 -0.07 10.14
N ARG A 269 -4.05 0.56 10.04
CA ARG A 269 -3.41 0.93 8.76
C ARG A 269 -2.63 -0.22 8.12
N CYS A 270 -1.99 -1.06 8.92
CA CYS A 270 -1.06 -2.10 8.46
C CYS A 270 -1.65 -3.51 8.58
N VAL A 271 -2.95 -3.63 8.27
CA VAL A 271 -3.76 -4.82 8.56
C VAL A 271 -4.11 -5.54 7.25
N PRO A 272 -3.67 -6.79 7.05
CA PRO A 272 -4.04 -7.55 5.86
C PRO A 272 -5.49 -8.06 5.98
N ALA A 273 -6.24 -8.02 4.88
CA ALA A 273 -7.54 -8.68 4.81
C ALA A 273 -7.39 -10.20 5.09
N PRO A 274 -8.33 -10.83 5.82
CA PRO A 274 -9.65 -10.33 6.23
C PRO A 274 -9.70 -9.69 7.63
N PHE A 275 -8.56 -9.35 8.24
CA PHE A 275 -8.54 -8.80 9.60
C PHE A 275 -8.98 -7.33 9.64
N TYR A 276 -9.48 -6.90 10.80
CA TYR A 276 -10.00 -5.55 11.04
C TYR A 276 -8.98 -4.65 11.75
N GLN A 277 -8.22 -5.21 12.70
CA GLN A 277 -7.15 -4.51 13.39
C GLN A 277 -5.98 -5.43 13.75
N LEU A 278 -4.82 -4.82 13.97
CA LEU A 278 -3.63 -5.42 14.55
C LEU A 278 -3.44 -4.85 15.96
N ALA A 279 -3.70 -5.67 16.98
CA ALA A 279 -3.37 -5.35 18.37
C ALA A 279 -1.89 -5.66 18.64
N ILE A 280 -1.20 -4.78 19.35
CA ILE A 280 0.21 -4.89 19.69
C ILE A 280 0.34 -4.78 21.21
N VAL A 281 0.96 -5.78 21.85
CA VAL A 281 1.25 -5.76 23.29
C VAL A 281 2.74 -5.52 23.49
N MET A 282 3.06 -4.46 24.23
CA MET A 282 4.41 -3.95 24.47
C MET A 282 4.76 -3.98 25.95
N ILE A 283 6.05 -4.09 26.24
CA ILE A 283 6.65 -3.76 27.55
C ILE A 283 7.50 -2.51 27.41
N TYR A 284 7.69 -1.78 28.51
CA TYR A 284 8.67 -0.69 28.56
C TYR A 284 9.96 -1.21 29.21
N ASP A 285 11.06 -1.21 28.47
CA ASP A 285 12.37 -1.50 29.03
C ASP A 285 13.03 -0.21 29.55
N SER A 286 13.35 -0.18 30.85
CA SER A 286 14.00 0.94 31.50
C SER A 286 15.52 1.01 31.27
N ILE A 287 16.12 0.07 30.54
CA ILE A 287 17.56 0.09 30.21
C ILE A 287 17.78 0.78 28.85
N SER A 288 16.97 0.46 27.84
CA SER A 288 16.96 1.15 26.54
C SER A 288 16.04 2.37 26.47
N GLU A 289 15.17 2.55 27.46
CA GLU A 289 14.07 3.54 27.48
C GLU A 289 13.03 3.36 26.35
N LEU A 290 12.98 2.16 25.75
CA LEU A 290 12.11 1.84 24.61
C LEU A 290 10.87 1.00 24.98
N TYR A 291 9.82 1.17 24.18
CA TYR A 291 8.68 0.27 24.14
C TYR A 291 8.99 -0.90 23.21
N LEU A 292 9.17 -2.09 23.79
CA LEU A 292 9.48 -3.31 23.06
C LEU A 292 8.18 -4.07 22.73
N PRO A 293 7.79 -4.22 21.45
CA PRO A 293 6.63 -5.01 21.06
C PRO A 293 6.90 -6.50 21.27
N VAL A 294 6.12 -7.10 22.17
CA VAL A 294 6.23 -8.51 22.55
C VAL A 294 5.28 -9.38 21.74
N TRP A 295 4.05 -8.90 21.53
CA TRP A 295 3.02 -9.59 20.74
C TRP A 295 2.50 -8.75 19.59
N TYR A 296 2.19 -9.43 18.49
CA TYR A 296 1.43 -8.94 17.36
C TYR A 296 0.21 -9.86 17.19
N ILE A 297 -1.00 -9.31 17.21
CA ILE A 297 -2.24 -10.10 17.19
C ILE A 297 -3.20 -9.52 16.15
N LEU A 298 -3.38 -10.25 15.04
CA LEU A 298 -4.38 -9.93 14.04
C LEU A 298 -5.75 -10.46 14.48
N THR A 299 -6.77 -9.60 14.40
CA THR A 299 -8.15 -9.90 14.82
C THR A 299 -9.16 -9.36 13.82
N THR A 300 -10.22 -10.13 13.56
CA THR A 300 -11.33 -9.74 12.65
C THR A 300 -12.32 -8.76 13.26
N GLY A 301 -12.13 -8.34 14.51
CA GLY A 301 -13.02 -7.41 15.19
C GLY A 301 -12.48 -6.95 16.55
N LYS A 302 -13.33 -6.20 17.26
CA LYS A 302 -12.98 -5.48 18.50
C LYS A 302 -14.04 -5.53 19.60
N THR A 303 -14.85 -6.59 19.63
CA THR A 303 -15.79 -6.80 20.75
C THR A 303 -15.04 -7.10 22.04
N ALA A 304 -15.67 -6.85 23.20
CA ALA A 304 -15.10 -7.23 24.50
C ALA A 304 -14.82 -8.74 24.58
N GLN A 305 -15.61 -9.56 23.87
CA GLN A 305 -15.38 -10.99 23.78
C GLN A 305 -14.11 -11.31 22.97
N MET A 306 -13.88 -10.64 21.83
CA MET A 306 -12.65 -10.81 21.05
C MET A 306 -11.41 -10.39 21.85
N TYR A 307 -11.41 -9.25 22.55
CA TYR A 307 -10.28 -8.87 23.41
C TYR A 307 -10.05 -9.86 24.55
N LYS A 308 -11.12 -10.37 25.19
CA LYS A 308 -10.98 -11.38 26.25
C LYS A 308 -10.35 -12.67 25.71
N ARG A 309 -10.70 -13.10 24.50
CA ARG A 309 -10.05 -14.23 23.80
C ARG A 309 -8.57 -13.95 23.50
N GLN A 310 -8.21 -12.73 23.07
CA GLN A 310 -6.81 -12.33 22.86
C GLN A 310 -5.99 -12.43 24.15
N PHE A 311 -6.42 -11.77 25.23
CA PHE A 311 -5.70 -11.77 26.51
C PHE A 311 -5.64 -13.16 27.16
N HIS A 312 -6.68 -13.98 26.97
CA HIS A 312 -6.67 -15.38 27.39
C HIS A 312 -5.60 -16.20 26.67
N ASN A 313 -5.49 -16.08 25.34
CA ASN A 313 -4.49 -16.81 24.57
C ASN A 313 -3.05 -16.39 24.97
N ILE A 314 -2.82 -15.09 25.23
CA ILE A 314 -1.54 -14.58 25.78
C ILE A 314 -1.25 -15.22 27.15
N TYR A 315 -2.23 -15.21 28.07
CA TYR A 315 -2.10 -15.79 29.41
C TYR A 315 -1.77 -17.30 29.37
N VAL A 316 -2.42 -18.05 28.47
CA VAL A 316 -2.16 -19.49 28.25
C VAL A 316 -0.75 -19.71 27.67
N ALA A 317 -0.34 -18.95 26.66
CA ALA A 317 1.00 -19.05 26.06
C ALA A 317 2.13 -18.72 27.07
N LEU A 318 1.87 -17.79 28.00
CA LEU A 318 2.74 -17.45 29.13
C LEU A 318 2.62 -18.44 30.30
N LYS A 319 2.06 -19.63 30.06
CA LYS A 319 1.91 -20.74 31.02
C LYS A 319 1.18 -20.31 32.30
N GLN A 320 0.20 -19.42 32.16
CA GLN A 320 -0.63 -18.87 33.24
C GLN A 320 0.15 -18.04 34.28
N LYS A 321 1.23 -17.36 33.87
CA LYS A 321 2.12 -16.57 34.75
C LYS A 321 2.07 -15.05 34.52
N LEU A 322 1.17 -14.56 33.68
CA LEU A 322 0.99 -13.13 33.44
C LEU A 322 0.05 -12.51 34.48
N VAL A 323 0.62 -11.72 35.40
CA VAL A 323 -0.10 -10.96 36.42
C VAL A 323 0.33 -9.48 36.35
N PRO A 324 -0.27 -8.67 35.44
CA PRO A 324 0.07 -7.27 35.31
C PRO A 324 -0.50 -6.49 36.50
N ALA A 325 0.28 -5.58 37.08
CA ALA A 325 -0.23 -4.62 38.07
C ALA A 325 -0.82 -3.37 37.39
N HIS A 326 -0.32 -3.02 36.21
CA HIS A 326 -0.87 -1.95 35.37
C HIS A 326 -1.06 -2.42 33.92
N PHE A 327 -2.21 -2.07 33.35
CA PHE A 327 -2.56 -2.26 31.95
C PHE A 327 -2.78 -0.88 31.33
N VAL A 328 -1.89 -0.47 30.45
CA VAL A 328 -1.94 0.83 29.78
C VAL A 328 -2.53 0.65 28.39
N CYS A 329 -3.65 1.30 28.10
CA CYS A 329 -4.35 1.16 26.82
C CYS A 329 -5.00 2.49 26.40
N ASP A 330 -5.66 2.52 25.24
CA ASP A 330 -6.60 3.59 24.94
C ASP A 330 -7.83 3.55 25.88
N PHE A 331 -8.85 4.35 25.55
CA PHE A 331 -10.08 4.42 26.35
C PHE A 331 -11.20 3.52 25.79
N GLU A 332 -10.88 2.50 24.99
CA GLU A 332 -11.89 1.62 24.41
C GLU A 332 -12.50 0.69 25.47
N PHE A 333 -13.77 0.93 25.81
CA PHE A 333 -14.50 0.23 26.88
C PHE A 333 -14.46 -1.30 26.72
N ALA A 334 -14.58 -1.79 25.48
CA ALA A 334 -14.47 -3.21 25.16
C ALA A 334 -13.13 -3.83 25.57
N MET A 335 -12.02 -3.10 25.38
CA MET A 335 -10.68 -3.54 25.77
C MET A 335 -10.50 -3.50 27.30
N ILE A 336 -10.99 -2.44 27.95
CA ILE A 336 -10.94 -2.24 29.40
C ILE A 336 -11.71 -3.35 30.15
N ILE A 337 -12.94 -3.65 29.73
CA ILE A 337 -13.76 -4.72 30.31
C ILE A 337 -13.12 -6.09 30.09
N ALA A 338 -12.52 -6.34 28.93
CA ALA A 338 -11.79 -7.57 28.67
C ALA A 338 -10.52 -7.72 29.54
N ALA A 339 -9.77 -6.64 29.76
CA ALA A 339 -8.57 -6.64 30.60
C ALA A 339 -8.93 -6.91 32.07
N LEU A 340 -9.91 -6.19 32.64
CA LEU A 340 -10.42 -6.42 33.99
C LEU A 340 -11.00 -7.85 34.14
N GLY A 341 -11.71 -8.34 33.12
CA GLY A 341 -12.30 -9.67 33.09
C GLY A 341 -11.33 -10.83 32.86
N GLN A 342 -10.03 -10.56 32.66
CA GLN A 342 -8.95 -11.55 32.54
C GLN A 342 -7.84 -11.36 33.60
N PHE A 343 -7.69 -10.15 34.15
CA PHE A 343 -6.71 -9.81 35.19
C PHE A 343 -7.40 -9.00 36.32
N PRO A 344 -8.13 -9.64 37.26
CA PRO A 344 -8.98 -8.93 38.23
C PRO A 344 -8.27 -7.93 39.16
N GLU A 345 -6.96 -8.11 39.39
CA GLU A 345 -6.14 -7.23 40.24
C GLU A 345 -5.49 -6.06 39.46
N VAL A 346 -5.72 -5.91 38.16
CA VAL A 346 -5.00 -4.94 37.33
C VAL A 346 -5.52 -3.52 37.50
N THR A 347 -4.60 -2.56 37.62
CA THR A 347 -4.91 -1.14 37.53
C THR A 347 -4.93 -0.71 36.05
N ILE A 348 -6.10 -0.39 35.52
CA ILE A 348 -6.25 0.21 34.19
C ILE A 348 -5.69 1.65 34.21
N VAL A 349 -4.89 2.00 33.20
CA VAL A 349 -4.28 3.33 33.03
C VAL A 349 -4.54 3.81 31.60
N GLY A 350 -5.16 4.98 31.45
CA GLY A 350 -5.40 5.57 30.13
C GLY A 350 -4.12 6.11 29.49
N CYS A 351 -3.92 5.80 28.20
CA CYS A 351 -2.77 6.24 27.43
C CYS A 351 -2.79 7.76 27.20
N LEU A 352 -1.77 8.45 27.70
CA LEU A 352 -1.63 9.91 27.59
C LEU A 352 -1.58 10.40 26.14
N PHE A 353 -0.93 9.64 25.25
CA PHE A 353 -0.86 9.97 23.83
C PHE A 353 -2.25 9.97 23.18
N HIS A 354 -3.04 8.91 23.37
CA HIS A 354 -4.41 8.84 22.87
C HIS A 354 -5.34 9.87 23.52
N PHE A 355 -5.12 10.21 24.80
CA PHE A 355 -5.84 11.29 25.46
C PHE A 355 -5.56 12.66 24.81
N LYS A 356 -4.28 13.04 24.64
CA LYS A 356 -3.90 14.29 23.96
C LYS A 356 -4.41 14.32 22.51
N GLN A 357 -4.30 13.21 21.78
CA GLN A 357 -4.76 13.10 20.39
C GLN A 357 -6.29 13.26 20.27
N ALA A 358 -7.07 12.66 21.18
CA ALA A 358 -8.52 12.81 21.22
C ALA A 358 -8.94 14.25 21.56
N LEU A 359 -8.26 14.88 22.53
CA LEU A 359 -8.47 16.29 22.85
C LEU A 359 -8.09 17.19 21.68
N CYS A 360 -7.01 16.92 20.95
CA CYS A 360 -6.58 17.69 19.78
C CYS A 360 -7.69 17.71 18.71
N ARG A 361 -8.20 16.53 18.32
CA ARG A 361 -9.36 16.41 17.42
C ARG A 361 -10.54 17.25 17.92
N LYS A 362 -10.84 17.21 19.22
CA LYS A 362 -11.97 17.96 19.79
C LYS A 362 -11.78 19.48 19.80
N MET A 363 -10.53 19.96 19.89
CA MET A 363 -10.22 21.39 19.76
C MET A 363 -10.39 21.87 18.30
N LEU A 364 -9.91 21.08 17.34
CA LEU A 364 -10.06 21.33 15.90
C LEU A 364 -11.54 21.31 15.46
N GLU A 365 -12.33 20.36 15.96
CA GLU A 365 -13.80 20.33 15.78
C GLU A 365 -14.47 21.63 16.28
N LEU A 366 -14.02 22.14 17.43
CA LEU A 366 -14.55 23.36 18.05
C LEU A 366 -13.98 24.66 17.47
N LYS A 367 -13.13 24.60 16.44
CA LYS A 367 -12.46 25.77 15.83
C LYS A 367 -11.69 26.61 16.85
N ILE A 368 -10.99 25.94 17.76
CA ILE A 368 -9.88 26.52 18.51
C ILE A 368 -8.71 26.66 17.52
N THR A 369 -7.98 27.78 17.56
CA THR A 369 -6.86 28.02 16.64
C THR A 369 -5.66 27.16 16.99
N ASP A 370 -4.88 26.77 15.98
CA ASP A 370 -3.79 25.80 16.13
C ASP A 370 -2.73 26.30 17.13
N LEU A 371 -2.42 27.60 17.08
CA LEU A 371 -1.56 28.27 18.06
C LEU A 371 -2.12 28.26 19.51
N GLU A 372 -3.44 28.17 19.71
CA GLU A 372 -4.05 27.95 21.03
C GLU A 372 -4.06 26.45 21.44
N ILE A 373 -4.12 25.54 20.47
CA ILE A 373 -3.93 24.09 20.67
C ILE A 373 -2.49 23.79 21.10
N ASP A 374 -1.49 24.36 20.43
CA ASP A 374 -0.06 24.27 20.77
C ASP A 374 0.23 24.69 22.22
N LEU A 375 -0.36 25.79 22.66
CA LEU A 375 -0.23 26.26 24.05
C LEU A 375 -0.81 25.26 25.04
N ALA A 376 -1.87 24.54 24.66
CA ALA A 376 -2.50 23.52 25.50
C ALA A 376 -1.77 22.16 25.47
N MET A 377 -1.20 21.75 24.33
CA MET A 377 -0.57 20.44 24.16
C MET A 377 0.79 20.29 24.84
N ARG A 378 1.44 21.41 25.19
CA ARG A 378 2.72 21.42 25.92
C ARG A 378 2.69 20.58 27.19
N GLU A 379 3.85 20.02 27.50
CA GLU A 379 4.09 19.31 28.75
C GLU A 379 3.79 20.20 29.97
N GLY A 380 3.08 19.64 30.94
CA GLY A 380 2.68 20.35 32.15
C GLY A 380 1.50 21.31 31.96
N CYS A 381 0.85 21.32 30.79
CA CYS A 381 -0.38 22.07 30.56
C CYS A 381 -1.61 21.15 30.68
N ILE A 382 -2.12 20.58 29.58
CA ILE A 382 -3.38 19.81 29.57
C ILE A 382 -3.26 18.39 30.16
N ASP A 383 -2.04 17.88 30.29
CA ASP A 383 -1.69 16.57 30.87
C ASP A 383 -1.56 16.62 32.40
N ARG A 384 -1.21 17.77 32.96
CA ARG A 384 -0.93 17.96 34.38
C ARG A 384 -2.03 17.51 35.35
N PRO A 385 -3.35 17.56 35.02
CA PRO A 385 -4.40 16.96 35.85
C PRO A 385 -4.25 15.45 36.08
N ILE A 386 -3.65 14.72 35.15
CA ILE A 386 -3.54 13.25 35.16
C ILE A 386 -2.52 12.78 36.22
N ILE A 387 -1.63 13.69 36.64
CA ILE A 387 -0.63 13.46 37.71
C ILE A 387 -1.24 13.73 39.11
N ILE A 388 -2.46 14.30 39.18
CA ILE A 388 -3.15 14.62 40.43
C ILE A 388 -4.15 13.51 40.78
N ARG A 389 -4.46 13.34 42.07
CA ARG A 389 -5.47 12.36 42.54
C ARG A 389 -6.82 12.61 41.86
N ARG A 390 -7.56 11.54 41.53
CA ARG A 390 -8.84 11.63 40.79
C ARG A 390 -9.85 12.61 41.39
N MET A 391 -9.88 12.74 42.72
CA MET A 391 -10.74 13.69 43.46
C MET A 391 -10.35 15.16 43.29
N ASP A 392 -9.09 15.45 42.96
CA ASP A 392 -8.57 16.81 42.75
C ASP A 392 -8.66 17.26 41.28
N ILE A 393 -8.95 16.36 40.32
CA ILE A 393 -8.99 16.69 38.88
C ILE A 393 -10.05 17.76 38.60
N THR A 394 -11.28 17.57 39.07
CA THR A 394 -12.43 18.45 38.78
C THR A 394 -12.29 19.83 39.41
N LEU A 395 -11.72 19.92 40.61
CA LEU A 395 -11.58 21.17 41.38
C LEU A 395 -10.24 21.89 41.16
N ARG A 396 -9.12 21.16 41.20
CA ARG A 396 -7.76 21.72 41.09
C ARG A 396 -7.21 21.57 39.67
N GLY A 397 -7.33 20.39 39.06
CA GLY A 397 -6.82 20.09 37.71
C GLY A 397 -7.41 21.03 36.65
N ILE A 398 -8.74 21.05 36.51
CA ILE A 398 -9.45 21.92 35.56
C ILE A 398 -9.14 23.41 35.79
N ARG A 399 -9.05 23.84 37.06
CA ARG A 399 -8.69 25.21 37.43
C ARG A 399 -7.23 25.55 37.09
N HIS A 400 -6.34 24.57 37.15
CA HIS A 400 -4.93 24.73 36.78
C HIS A 400 -4.77 24.84 35.25
N VAL A 401 -5.31 23.89 34.47
CA VAL A 401 -5.31 23.94 32.99
C VAL A 401 -5.89 25.26 32.47
N ARG A 402 -7.06 25.66 32.99
CA ARG A 402 -7.72 26.92 32.63
C ARG A 402 -6.90 28.16 32.97
N THR A 403 -6.07 28.10 34.01
CA THR A 403 -5.15 29.19 34.39
C THR A 403 -3.91 29.20 33.49
N MET A 404 -3.32 28.03 33.22
CA MET A 404 -2.14 27.86 32.35
C MET A 404 -2.42 28.37 30.94
N ILE A 405 -3.44 27.86 30.25
CA ILE A 405 -3.77 28.26 28.88
C ILE A 405 -4.04 29.78 28.82
N LYS A 406 -4.82 30.33 29.77
CA LYS A 406 -5.08 31.78 29.81
C LYS A 406 -3.82 32.63 30.03
N ARG A 407 -2.86 32.15 30.82
CA ARG A 407 -1.57 32.82 31.02
C ARG A 407 -0.80 32.79 29.71
N ASP A 408 -0.66 31.62 29.11
CA ASP A 408 0.20 31.39 27.95
C ASP A 408 -0.36 32.08 26.70
N CYS A 409 -1.69 32.09 26.51
CA CYS A 409 -2.35 32.89 25.48
C CYS A 409 -2.05 34.39 25.66
N ARG A 410 -2.20 34.93 26.89
CA ARG A 410 -1.85 36.33 27.18
C ARG A 410 -0.38 36.63 26.92
N THR A 411 0.54 35.76 27.34
CA THR A 411 1.98 35.92 27.15
C THR A 411 2.40 35.88 25.68
N ARG A 412 1.65 35.18 24.81
CA ARG A 412 1.89 35.13 23.36
C ARG A 412 0.95 36.02 22.52
N GLY A 413 0.13 36.86 23.14
CA GLY A 413 -0.84 37.73 22.43
C GLY A 413 -2.00 36.98 21.74
N VAL A 414 -2.19 35.70 22.05
CA VAL A 414 -3.22 34.83 21.44
C VAL A 414 -4.57 35.08 22.08
N HIS A 415 -5.63 35.14 21.27
CA HIS A 415 -7.00 35.23 21.77
C HIS A 415 -7.41 33.91 22.46
N TYR A 416 -7.92 33.99 23.69
CA TYR A 416 -8.34 32.82 24.46
C TYR A 416 -9.82 32.46 24.20
N SER A 417 -10.10 31.31 23.59
CA SER A 417 -11.45 30.89 23.18
C SER A 417 -12.34 30.38 24.34
N LYS A 418 -12.65 31.27 25.29
CA LYS A 418 -13.38 31.00 26.56
C LYS A 418 -14.61 30.08 26.44
N ALA A 419 -15.40 30.20 25.37
CA ALA A 419 -16.58 29.37 25.17
C ALA A 419 -16.24 27.93 24.74
N ASN A 420 -15.24 27.75 23.87
CA ASN A 420 -14.79 26.44 23.40
C ASN A 420 -14.02 25.70 24.49
N TRP A 421 -13.17 26.42 25.25
CA TRP A 421 -12.52 25.87 26.43
C TRP A 421 -13.47 25.47 27.57
N LYS A 422 -14.72 25.97 27.60
CA LYS A 422 -15.72 25.41 28.53
C LYS A 422 -16.02 23.97 28.12
N LYS A 423 -16.36 23.74 26.85
CA LYS A 423 -16.66 22.43 26.26
C LYS A 423 -15.51 21.44 26.36
N ILE A 424 -14.26 21.87 26.12
CA ILE A 424 -13.08 21.01 26.30
C ILE A 424 -12.87 20.62 27.77
N LEU A 425 -13.12 21.53 28.72
CA LEU A 425 -12.93 21.23 30.14
C LEU A 425 -14.06 20.39 30.75
N GLU A 426 -15.25 20.37 30.13
CA GLU A 426 -16.35 19.47 30.50
C GLU A 426 -15.99 17.99 30.28
N VAL A 427 -15.11 17.67 29.31
CA VAL A 427 -14.51 16.34 29.11
C VAL A 427 -13.78 15.83 30.38
N PHE A 428 -13.24 16.73 31.20
CA PHE A 428 -12.56 16.40 32.46
C PHE A 428 -13.52 16.30 33.66
N GLN A 429 -14.81 16.61 33.50
CA GLN A 429 -15.80 16.60 34.58
C GLN A 429 -16.58 15.29 34.69
N GLY A 430 -16.72 14.55 33.58
CA GLY A 430 -17.45 13.28 33.53
C GLY A 430 -18.93 13.40 33.09
N ASP A 431 -19.39 14.61 32.75
CA ASP A 431 -20.74 14.85 32.20
C ASP A 431 -20.84 14.59 30.68
N LEU A 432 -19.76 14.06 30.09
CA LEU A 432 -19.89 13.18 28.93
C LEU A 432 -19.81 11.75 29.46
N ASP A 433 -20.90 11.01 29.30
CA ASP A 433 -20.79 9.56 29.14
C ASP A 433 -19.68 9.28 28.11
N PRO A 434 -18.74 8.34 28.36
CA PRO A 434 -18.06 7.74 27.23
C PRO A 434 -19.13 7.14 26.31
N PRO A 435 -18.97 7.10 24.97
CA PRO A 435 -19.82 6.25 24.15
C PRO A 435 -19.61 4.80 24.64
N ILE A 436 -20.62 4.29 25.36
CA ILE A 436 -20.52 3.10 26.24
C ILE A 436 -20.39 1.81 25.42
#